data_AF-A0A9E0UD85-F1
#
_entry.id   AF-A0A9E0UD85-F1
#
_cell.length_a   1.000
_cell.length_b   1.000
_cell.length_c   1.000
_cell.angle_alpha   90.00
_cell.angle_beta   90.00
_cell.angle_gamma   90.00
#
_symmetry.space_group_name_H-M   'P 1'
#
loop_
_entity.id
_entity.type
_entity.pdbx_description
1 polymer ?
#
loop_
_entity_poly.entity_id
_entity_poly.type
_entity_poly.pdbx_seq_one_letter_code
_entity_poly.pdbx_strand_id
1 'polypeptide(L)'
;RGRIRHAYYWLAAAGFATLATPLLGALLRVPRPHLGLGLTLPWSFPSGPVLLATCVYGFLAISTARVLPERTRWLPFALASTLVAGAASSRVYLGAEWLTDVLGSIALGLAWVSALGLAFHRHSGLDRGRRLDAAVPVLTLVAGLAVQGWLFGESDLARYTPAPRVETLTRADWLADGWRRLPARRAALRQREGHSMTLQYAGDPADLAAIMEGLGWQQAETLDWDNALRLLSPSLPLADLPLIPQVVEGRQEAIALVNPGRDGKRRVLRLWPTRFRLAGGPPLWVGYVANLRRGSILDLIAFPATDSQAGGLSLGDRADLEAVNDWLPACQRLLLLPPAPSLHAGSEPHSRGVSVTRP
;
A
#
# COMPACT_ATOMS: atom_id res chain seq x y z
N ARG A 1 -35.65 -8.93 -34.16
CA ARG A 1 -34.98 -10.26 -34.02
C ARG A 1 -33.46 -10.16 -33.81
N GLY A 2 -32.72 -9.29 -34.51
CA GLY A 2 -31.27 -9.11 -34.30
C GLY A 2 -30.85 -8.68 -32.88
N ARG A 3 -31.46 -7.63 -32.32
CA ARG A 3 -31.10 -7.09 -30.97
C ARG A 3 -31.18 -8.12 -29.83
N ILE A 4 -32.19 -9.00 -29.85
CA ILE A 4 -32.37 -10.05 -28.84
C ILE A 4 -31.23 -11.08 -28.89
N ARG A 5 -30.72 -11.40 -30.09
CA ARG A 5 -29.57 -12.31 -30.25
C ARG A 5 -28.28 -11.73 -29.67
N HIS A 6 -28.04 -10.43 -29.84
CA HIS A 6 -26.86 -9.76 -29.25
C HIS A 6 -26.91 -9.77 -27.72
N ALA A 7 -28.10 -9.59 -27.13
CA ALA A 7 -28.27 -9.69 -25.68
C ALA A 7 -27.92 -11.10 -25.15
N TYR A 8 -28.28 -12.17 -25.87
CA TYR A 8 -27.89 -13.53 -25.48
C TYR A 8 -26.37 -13.76 -25.49
N TYR A 9 -25.63 -13.20 -26.46
CA TYR A 9 -24.17 -13.32 -26.45
C TYR A 9 -23.54 -12.55 -25.27
N TRP A 10 -24.08 -11.39 -24.90
CA TRP A 10 -23.66 -10.67 -23.70
C TRP A 10 -23.95 -11.44 -22.41
N LEU A 11 -25.15 -12.04 -22.32
CA LEU A 11 -25.50 -12.92 -21.21
C LEU A 11 -24.61 -14.17 -21.17
N ALA A 12 -24.24 -14.74 -22.31
CA ALA A 12 -23.32 -15.87 -22.37
C ALA A 12 -21.88 -15.48 -21.97
N ALA A 13 -21.43 -14.27 -22.34
CA ALA A 13 -20.11 -13.76 -21.94
C ALA A 13 -20.01 -13.57 -20.42
N ALA A 14 -20.97 -12.87 -19.81
CA ALA A 14 -20.99 -12.64 -18.36
C ALA A 14 -21.36 -13.92 -17.59
N GLY A 15 -22.36 -14.64 -18.07
CA GLY A 15 -22.93 -15.85 -17.45
C GLY A 15 -21.92 -16.98 -17.29
N PHE A 16 -21.02 -17.16 -18.26
CA PHE A 16 -19.97 -18.16 -18.17
C PHE A 16 -19.06 -17.91 -16.97
N ALA A 17 -18.56 -16.68 -16.78
CA ALA A 17 -17.68 -16.38 -15.65
C ALA A 17 -18.40 -16.55 -14.30
N THR A 18 -19.67 -16.13 -14.21
CA THR A 18 -20.46 -16.27 -12.98
C THR A 18 -20.75 -17.72 -12.60
N LEU A 19 -20.86 -18.62 -13.58
CA LEU A 19 -21.12 -20.05 -13.34
C LEU A 19 -19.84 -20.85 -13.16
N ALA A 20 -18.83 -20.60 -14.01
CA ALA A 20 -17.56 -21.32 -13.99
C ALA A 20 -16.80 -21.09 -12.69
N THR A 21 -16.87 -19.87 -12.11
CA THR A 21 -16.14 -19.52 -10.89
C THR A 21 -16.50 -20.41 -9.69
N PRO A 22 -17.77 -20.49 -9.24
CA PRO A 22 -18.12 -21.36 -8.12
C PRO A 22 -17.99 -22.85 -8.47
N LEU A 23 -18.29 -23.25 -9.72
CA LEU A 23 -18.24 -24.66 -10.13
C LEU A 23 -16.81 -25.21 -10.12
N LEU A 24 -15.88 -24.53 -10.78
CA LEU A 24 -14.47 -24.93 -10.82
C LEU A 24 -13.81 -24.72 -9.46
N GLY A 25 -14.20 -23.68 -8.71
CA GLY A 25 -13.74 -23.48 -7.34
C GLY A 25 -14.10 -24.66 -6.42
N ALA A 26 -15.36 -25.11 -6.47
CA ALA A 26 -15.82 -26.24 -5.68
C ALA A 26 -15.17 -27.58 -6.09
N LEU A 27 -14.83 -27.73 -7.37
CA LEU A 27 -14.20 -28.92 -7.94
C LEU A 27 -12.70 -29.00 -7.62
N LEU A 28 -11.96 -27.94 -7.88
CA LEU A 28 -10.48 -27.93 -7.80
C LEU A 28 -9.97 -27.56 -6.41
N ARG A 29 -10.76 -26.79 -5.64
CA ARG A 29 -10.48 -26.41 -4.25
C ARG A 29 -9.09 -25.87 -3.97
N VAL A 30 -8.50 -25.13 -4.92
CA VAL A 30 -7.17 -24.55 -4.80
C VAL A 30 -7.14 -23.55 -3.63
N PRO A 31 -6.25 -23.72 -2.62
CA PRO A 31 -6.18 -22.83 -1.47
C PRO A 31 -5.63 -21.45 -1.86
N ARG A 32 -6.16 -20.39 -1.22
CA ARG A 32 -5.70 -19.00 -1.40
C ARG A 32 -4.41 -18.70 -0.62
N PRO A 33 -3.64 -17.68 -1.04
CA PRO A 33 -2.57 -17.13 -0.21
C PRO A 33 -3.09 -16.65 1.16
N HIS A 34 -2.40 -17.01 2.24
CA HIS A 34 -2.80 -16.68 3.60
C HIS A 34 -2.27 -15.30 4.02
N LEU A 35 -2.98 -14.24 3.61
CA LEU A 35 -2.65 -12.85 3.98
C LEU A 35 -3.71 -12.18 4.87
N GLY A 36 -4.65 -12.95 5.43
CA GLY A 36 -5.67 -12.42 6.33
C GLY A 36 -6.71 -11.52 5.65
N LEU A 37 -6.95 -11.74 4.35
CA LEU A 37 -7.95 -11.01 3.55
C LEU A 37 -9.36 -11.56 3.79
N GLY A 38 -10.36 -10.68 3.83
CA GLY A 38 -11.77 -11.01 4.08
C GLY A 38 -12.55 -11.41 2.81
N LEU A 39 -11.99 -12.28 1.98
CA LEU A 39 -12.60 -12.67 0.70
C LEU A 39 -13.74 -13.68 0.89
N THR A 40 -14.80 -13.55 0.10
CA THR A 40 -16.05 -14.32 0.26
C THR A 40 -15.96 -15.78 -0.21
N LEU A 41 -15.11 -16.07 -1.21
CA LEU A 41 -14.92 -17.42 -1.73
C LEU A 41 -13.62 -18.02 -1.17
N PRO A 42 -13.65 -19.25 -0.64
CA PRO A 42 -12.47 -19.87 -0.02
C PRO A 42 -11.41 -20.32 -1.04
N TRP A 43 -11.78 -20.44 -2.32
CA TRP A 43 -10.90 -20.98 -3.37
C TRP A 43 -10.28 -19.89 -4.23
N SER A 44 -9.05 -20.13 -4.67
CA SER A 44 -8.25 -19.20 -5.48
C SER A 44 -8.50 -19.33 -6.98
N PHE A 45 -8.80 -20.54 -7.47
CA PHE A 45 -9.01 -20.81 -8.90
C PHE A 45 -10.48 -21.16 -9.23
N PRO A 46 -11.02 -20.63 -10.34
CA PRO A 46 -10.49 -19.53 -11.13
C PRO A 46 -10.71 -18.20 -10.42
N SER A 47 -9.93 -17.20 -10.83
CA SER A 47 -10.13 -15.82 -10.44
C SER A 47 -11.41 -15.28 -11.09
N GLY A 48 -12.48 -15.19 -10.30
CA GLY A 48 -13.77 -14.67 -10.77
C GLY A 48 -13.68 -13.30 -11.42
N PRO A 49 -13.04 -12.30 -10.78
CA PRO A 49 -12.88 -10.97 -11.35
C PRO A 49 -12.08 -10.96 -12.65
N VAL A 50 -10.99 -11.73 -12.74
CA VAL A 50 -10.14 -11.77 -13.95
C VAL A 50 -10.85 -12.52 -15.07
N LEU A 51 -11.52 -13.63 -14.76
CA LEU A 51 -12.30 -14.40 -15.73
C LEU A 51 -13.45 -13.57 -16.30
N LEU A 52 -14.21 -12.88 -15.44
CA LEU A 52 -15.29 -11.99 -15.85
C LEU A 52 -14.77 -10.82 -16.69
N ALA A 53 -13.69 -10.15 -16.25
CA ALA A 53 -13.06 -9.07 -17.01
C ALA A 53 -12.60 -9.55 -18.39
N THR A 54 -11.95 -10.71 -18.48
CA THR A 54 -11.49 -11.29 -19.75
C THR A 54 -12.68 -11.58 -20.68
N CYS A 55 -13.75 -12.17 -20.15
CA CYS A 55 -14.95 -12.48 -20.92
C CYS A 55 -15.70 -11.24 -21.42
N VAL A 56 -15.98 -10.30 -20.52
CA VAL A 56 -16.77 -9.09 -20.81
C VAL A 56 -15.98 -8.11 -21.68
N TYR A 57 -14.74 -7.76 -21.32
CA TYR A 57 -13.94 -6.83 -22.10
C TYR A 57 -13.45 -7.46 -23.42
N GLY A 58 -13.14 -8.75 -23.43
CA GLY A 58 -12.79 -9.46 -24.66
C GLY A 58 -13.95 -9.50 -25.65
N PHE A 59 -15.17 -9.80 -25.19
CA PHE A 59 -16.35 -9.77 -26.05
C PHE A 59 -16.72 -8.33 -26.49
N LEU A 60 -16.52 -7.34 -25.60
CA LEU A 60 -16.66 -5.93 -25.95
C LEU A 60 -15.70 -5.53 -27.08
N ALA A 61 -14.44 -5.96 -27.01
CA ALA A 61 -13.46 -5.70 -28.06
C ALA A 61 -13.89 -6.31 -29.40
N ILE A 62 -14.35 -7.57 -29.40
CA ILE A 62 -14.83 -8.26 -30.62
C ILE A 62 -16.04 -7.54 -31.23
N SER A 63 -17.00 -7.11 -30.41
CA SER A 63 -18.23 -6.46 -30.89
C SER A 63 -17.97 -5.04 -31.42
N THR A 64 -17.12 -4.27 -30.74
CA THR A 64 -16.76 -2.89 -31.13
C THR A 64 -15.83 -2.86 -32.35
N ALA A 65 -14.84 -3.76 -32.44
CA ALA A 65 -13.88 -3.80 -33.55
C ALA A 65 -14.55 -4.03 -34.92
N ARG A 66 -15.73 -4.66 -34.97
CA ARG A 66 -16.47 -4.87 -36.23
C ARG A 66 -17.02 -3.58 -36.84
N VAL A 67 -17.30 -2.58 -36.02
CA VAL A 67 -17.85 -1.29 -36.47
C VAL A 67 -16.74 -0.30 -36.81
N LEU A 68 -15.51 -0.58 -36.40
CA LEU A 68 -14.35 0.26 -36.63
C LEU A 68 -13.64 -0.04 -37.97
N PRO A 69 -13.04 0.99 -38.61
CA PRO A 69 -12.11 0.82 -39.72
C PRO A 69 -10.93 -0.08 -39.35
N GLU A 70 -10.39 -0.80 -40.31
CA GLU A 70 -9.30 -1.78 -40.11
C GLU A 70 -8.08 -1.20 -39.36
N ARG A 71 -7.71 0.05 -39.67
CA ARG A 71 -6.59 0.76 -39.04
C ARG A 71 -6.74 0.96 -37.53
N THR A 72 -7.97 1.02 -37.01
CA THR A 72 -8.26 1.27 -35.59
C THR A 72 -8.85 0.05 -34.88
N ARG A 73 -8.95 -1.10 -35.56
CA ARG A 73 -9.47 -2.34 -34.96
C ARG A 73 -8.64 -2.86 -33.81
N TRP A 74 -7.36 -2.50 -33.72
CA TRP A 74 -6.49 -2.89 -32.62
C TRP A 74 -6.83 -2.15 -31.31
N LEU A 75 -7.44 -0.94 -31.37
CA LEU A 75 -7.69 -0.11 -30.20
C LEU A 75 -8.60 -0.79 -29.14
N PRO A 76 -9.75 -1.39 -29.49
CA PRO A 76 -10.58 -2.08 -28.49
C PRO A 76 -9.87 -3.27 -27.85
N PHE A 77 -9.05 -4.00 -28.60
CA PHE A 77 -8.26 -5.11 -28.06
C PHE A 77 -7.18 -4.60 -27.11
N ALA A 78 -6.44 -3.55 -27.48
CA ALA A 78 -5.44 -2.94 -26.61
C ALA A 78 -6.05 -2.41 -25.30
N LEU A 79 -7.22 -1.76 -25.38
CA LEU A 79 -7.95 -1.30 -24.20
C LEU A 79 -8.41 -2.47 -23.33
N ALA A 80 -9.04 -3.50 -23.92
CA ALA A 80 -9.47 -4.68 -23.20
C ALA A 80 -8.29 -5.40 -22.52
N SER A 81 -7.18 -5.59 -23.23
CA SER A 81 -5.96 -6.19 -22.68
C SER A 81 -5.39 -5.37 -21.53
N THR A 82 -5.38 -4.04 -21.63
CA THR A 82 -4.92 -3.14 -20.57
C THR A 82 -5.80 -3.26 -19.32
N LEU A 83 -7.12 -3.27 -19.49
CA LEU A 83 -8.07 -3.41 -18.39
C LEU A 83 -7.96 -4.79 -17.71
N VAL A 84 -7.84 -5.86 -18.50
CA VAL A 84 -7.61 -7.22 -17.98
C VAL A 84 -6.27 -7.31 -17.26
N ALA A 85 -5.20 -6.73 -17.81
CA ALA A 85 -3.89 -6.70 -17.17
C ALA A 85 -3.90 -5.93 -15.85
N GLY A 86 -4.59 -4.79 -15.77
CA GLY A 86 -4.79 -4.05 -14.53
C GLY A 86 -5.57 -4.86 -13.49
N ALA A 87 -6.67 -5.51 -13.91
CA ALA A 87 -7.44 -6.40 -13.05
C ALA A 87 -6.59 -7.58 -12.55
N ALA A 88 -5.85 -8.24 -13.42
CA ALA A 88 -4.94 -9.34 -13.09
C ALA A 88 -3.82 -8.90 -12.13
N SER A 89 -3.17 -7.78 -12.43
CA SER A 89 -2.08 -7.24 -11.61
C SER A 89 -2.55 -6.88 -10.21
N SER A 90 -3.76 -6.31 -10.07
CA SER A 90 -4.31 -6.00 -8.75
C SER A 90 -4.50 -7.26 -7.88
N ARG A 91 -4.88 -8.41 -8.47
CA ARG A 91 -5.05 -9.67 -7.73
C ARG A 91 -3.74 -10.20 -7.17
N VAL A 92 -2.69 -10.17 -7.99
CA VAL A 92 -1.36 -10.62 -7.61
C VAL A 92 -0.72 -9.64 -6.63
N TYR A 93 -0.84 -8.34 -6.87
CA TYR A 93 -0.29 -7.29 -6.00
C TYR A 93 -0.89 -7.31 -4.60
N LEU A 94 -2.21 -7.45 -4.49
CA LEU A 94 -2.91 -7.56 -3.20
C LEU A 94 -2.71 -8.95 -2.57
N GLY A 95 -2.04 -9.88 -3.26
CA GLY A 95 -1.86 -11.26 -2.82
C GLY A 95 -3.18 -12.01 -2.61
N ALA A 96 -4.23 -11.62 -3.34
CA ALA A 96 -5.55 -12.24 -3.24
C ALA A 96 -5.59 -13.64 -3.86
N GLU A 97 -4.78 -13.87 -4.89
CA GLU A 97 -4.76 -15.06 -5.74
C GLU A 97 -3.35 -15.33 -6.25
N TRP A 98 -3.05 -16.59 -6.58
CA TRP A 98 -1.77 -16.98 -7.17
C TRP A 98 -1.66 -16.51 -8.62
N LEU A 99 -0.43 -16.20 -9.07
CA LEU A 99 -0.17 -15.83 -10.46
C LEU A 99 -0.65 -16.89 -11.46
N THR A 100 -0.47 -18.17 -11.12
CA THR A 100 -0.95 -19.31 -11.95
C THR A 100 -2.46 -19.31 -12.11
N ASP A 101 -3.20 -18.93 -11.07
CA ASP A 101 -4.66 -18.93 -11.11
C ASP A 101 -5.19 -17.80 -11.98
N VAL A 102 -4.54 -16.63 -11.89
CA VAL A 102 -4.81 -15.47 -12.73
C VAL A 102 -4.55 -15.81 -14.20
N LEU A 103 -3.39 -16.39 -14.52
CA LEU A 103 -3.05 -16.78 -15.89
C LEU A 103 -3.99 -17.86 -16.44
N GLY A 104 -4.33 -18.87 -15.63
CA GLY A 104 -5.29 -19.91 -16.01
C GLY A 104 -6.69 -19.34 -16.25
N SER A 105 -7.10 -18.33 -15.49
CA SER A 105 -8.39 -17.64 -15.68
C SER A 105 -8.42 -16.80 -16.94
N ILE A 106 -7.31 -16.13 -17.28
CA ILE A 106 -7.17 -15.43 -18.57
C ILE A 106 -7.24 -16.43 -19.72
N ALA A 107 -6.51 -17.54 -19.65
CA ALA A 107 -6.53 -18.57 -20.69
C ALA A 107 -7.94 -19.16 -20.89
N LEU A 108 -8.63 -19.48 -19.79
CA LEU A 108 -10.02 -19.98 -19.82
C LEU A 108 -10.98 -18.94 -20.41
N GLY A 109 -10.86 -17.68 -20.01
CA GLY A 109 -11.67 -16.58 -20.55
C GLY A 109 -11.42 -16.35 -22.04
N LEU A 110 -10.16 -16.36 -22.47
CA LEU A 110 -9.80 -16.22 -23.89
C LEU A 110 -10.32 -17.37 -24.74
N ALA A 111 -10.27 -18.61 -24.24
CA ALA A 111 -10.83 -19.78 -24.92
C ALA A 111 -12.35 -19.60 -25.12
N TRP A 112 -13.07 -19.19 -24.06
CA TRP A 112 -14.51 -18.94 -24.13
C TRP A 112 -14.86 -17.79 -25.07
N VAL A 113 -14.18 -16.65 -24.96
CA VAL A 113 -14.40 -15.47 -25.81
C VAL A 113 -14.09 -15.75 -27.27
N SER A 114 -13.08 -16.56 -27.56
CA SER A 114 -12.76 -16.97 -28.93
C SER A 114 -13.89 -17.82 -29.52
N ALA A 115 -14.38 -18.81 -28.76
CA ALA A 115 -15.53 -19.63 -29.18
C ALA A 115 -16.80 -18.77 -29.38
N LEU A 116 -17.08 -17.87 -28.43
CA LEU A 116 -18.21 -16.96 -28.49
C LEU A 116 -18.09 -15.96 -29.65
N GLY A 117 -16.88 -15.47 -29.92
CA GLY A 117 -16.56 -14.57 -31.02
C GLY A 117 -16.77 -15.23 -32.38
N LEU A 118 -16.34 -16.49 -32.54
CA LEU A 118 -16.59 -17.31 -33.74
C LEU A 118 -18.09 -17.56 -33.95
N ALA A 119 -18.80 -17.97 -32.90
CA ALA A 119 -20.24 -18.16 -32.94
C ALA A 119 -20.95 -16.84 -33.29
N PHE A 120 -20.57 -15.74 -32.65
CA PHE A 120 -21.12 -14.42 -32.94
C PHE A 120 -20.80 -14.01 -34.38
N HIS A 121 -19.61 -14.30 -34.92
CA HIS A 121 -19.25 -13.99 -36.31
C HIS A 121 -20.11 -14.74 -37.32
N ARG A 122 -20.43 -16.01 -37.06
CA ARG A 122 -21.25 -16.83 -37.95
C ARG A 122 -22.72 -16.42 -38.00
N HIS A 123 -23.26 -15.84 -36.93
CA HIS A 123 -24.70 -15.59 -36.79
C HIS A 123 -25.11 -14.11 -36.92
N SER A 124 -24.17 -13.18 -37.01
CA SER A 124 -24.46 -11.74 -37.20
C SER A 124 -24.02 -11.28 -38.59
N GLY A 125 -24.99 -10.88 -39.41
CA GLY A 125 -24.74 -10.23 -40.69
C GLY A 125 -24.04 -8.88 -40.48
N LEU A 126 -23.18 -8.50 -41.44
CA LEU A 126 -22.38 -7.28 -41.42
C LEU A 126 -23.23 -6.03 -41.69
N ASP A 127 -24.16 -5.70 -40.80
CA ASP A 127 -24.93 -4.46 -40.90
C ASP A 127 -24.06 -3.28 -40.42
N ARG A 128 -23.25 -2.76 -41.35
CA ARG A 128 -22.21 -1.73 -41.16
C ARG A 128 -22.75 -0.35 -40.70
N GLY A 129 -24.06 -0.21 -40.50
CA GLY A 129 -24.76 1.05 -40.20
C GLY A 129 -25.11 1.33 -38.72
N ARG A 130 -24.76 0.46 -37.76
CA ARG A 130 -25.23 0.59 -36.36
C ARG A 130 -24.13 0.83 -35.33
N ARG A 131 -23.47 2.00 -35.39
CA ARG A 131 -22.58 2.49 -34.31
C ARG A 131 -23.28 2.55 -32.94
N LEU A 132 -24.59 2.78 -32.93
CA LEU A 132 -25.42 2.80 -31.71
C LEU A 132 -25.48 1.45 -31.00
N ASP A 133 -25.36 0.31 -31.70
CA ASP A 133 -25.43 -1.02 -31.09
C ASP A 133 -24.15 -1.37 -30.29
N ALA A 134 -23.02 -0.69 -30.56
CA ALA A 134 -21.78 -0.82 -29.81
C ALA A 134 -21.70 0.18 -28.63
N ALA A 135 -22.36 1.34 -28.73
CA ALA A 135 -22.38 2.34 -27.65
C ALA A 135 -23.20 1.87 -26.43
N VAL A 136 -24.32 1.18 -26.66
CA VAL A 136 -25.19 0.66 -25.58
C VAL A 136 -24.42 -0.25 -24.60
N PRO A 137 -23.74 -1.33 -25.01
CA PRO A 137 -23.03 -2.19 -24.06
C PRO A 137 -21.88 -1.46 -23.35
N VAL A 138 -21.21 -0.51 -24.01
CA VAL A 138 -20.19 0.34 -23.37
C VAL A 138 -20.82 1.18 -22.27
N LEU A 139 -21.91 1.90 -22.57
CA LEU A 139 -22.59 2.76 -21.59
C LEU A 139 -23.18 1.94 -20.44
N THR A 140 -23.77 0.77 -20.72
CA THR A 140 -24.29 -0.13 -19.68
C THR A 140 -23.17 -0.64 -18.78
N LEU A 141 -22.01 -1.00 -19.36
CA LEU A 141 -20.84 -1.42 -18.59
C LEU A 141 -20.30 -0.29 -17.72
N VAL A 142 -20.14 0.92 -18.27
CA VAL A 142 -19.65 2.09 -17.51
C VAL A 142 -20.61 2.45 -16.39
N ALA A 143 -21.92 2.50 -16.66
CA ALA A 143 -22.94 2.75 -15.65
C ALA A 143 -22.94 1.66 -14.57
N GLY A 144 -22.83 0.39 -14.95
CA GLY A 144 -22.74 -0.72 -14.02
C GLY A 144 -21.51 -0.64 -13.11
N LEU A 145 -20.34 -0.31 -13.66
CA LEU A 145 -19.12 -0.10 -12.88
C LEU A 145 -19.22 1.10 -11.94
N ALA A 146 -19.84 2.21 -12.39
CA ALA A 146 -20.06 3.39 -11.56
C ALA A 146 -21.01 3.10 -10.40
N VAL A 147 -22.14 2.42 -10.66
CA VAL A 147 -23.10 1.99 -9.63
C VAL A 147 -22.44 1.01 -8.65
N GLN A 148 -21.68 0.03 -9.16
CA GLN A 148 -20.95 -0.92 -8.31
C GLN A 148 -19.95 -0.20 -7.39
N GLY A 149 -19.15 0.72 -7.94
CA GLY A 149 -18.19 1.50 -7.17
C GLY A 149 -18.86 2.38 -6.12
N TRP A 150 -20.00 2.99 -6.46
CA TRP A 150 -20.76 3.83 -5.53
C TRP A 150 -21.42 3.03 -4.40
N LEU A 151 -22.02 1.88 -4.71
CA LEU A 151 -22.74 1.06 -3.73
C LEU A 151 -21.82 0.22 -2.84
N PHE A 152 -20.71 -0.30 -3.40
CA PHE A 152 -19.91 -1.33 -2.75
C PHE A 152 -18.44 -0.97 -2.59
N GLY A 153 -17.99 0.21 -3.01
CA GLY A 153 -16.57 0.58 -3.03
C GLY A 153 -15.87 0.43 -1.68
N GLU A 154 -16.46 0.94 -0.60
CA GLU A 154 -15.88 0.81 0.75
C GLU A 154 -15.86 -0.63 1.24
N SER A 155 -16.94 -1.38 0.99
CA SER A 155 -17.04 -2.79 1.38
C SER A 155 -16.04 -3.67 0.63
N ASP A 156 -15.84 -3.41 -0.67
CA ASP A 156 -14.86 -4.13 -1.47
C ASP A 156 -13.44 -3.78 -1.01
N LEU A 157 -13.14 -2.50 -0.73
CA LEU A 157 -11.86 -2.10 -0.18
C LEU A 157 -11.56 -2.77 1.16
N ALA A 158 -12.55 -2.83 2.06
CA ALA A 158 -12.42 -3.48 3.36
C ALA A 158 -12.04 -4.96 3.26
N ARG A 159 -12.46 -5.68 2.21
CA ARG A 159 -12.11 -7.09 2.00
C ARG A 159 -10.63 -7.29 1.65
N TYR A 160 -10.00 -6.31 1.02
CA TYR A 160 -8.58 -6.35 0.66
C TYR A 160 -7.67 -5.75 1.75
N THR A 161 -8.25 -5.19 2.81
CA THR A 161 -7.49 -4.70 3.97
C THR A 161 -7.22 -5.88 4.91
N PRO A 162 -5.95 -6.30 5.11
CA PRO A 162 -5.63 -7.36 6.05
C PRO A 162 -6.09 -7.01 7.46
N ALA A 163 -6.72 -7.97 8.15
CA ALA A 163 -7.09 -7.77 9.55
C ALA A 163 -5.83 -7.49 10.40
N PRO A 164 -5.74 -6.37 11.12
CA PRO A 164 -4.58 -6.08 11.95
C PRO A 164 -4.49 -7.11 13.07
N ARG A 165 -3.46 -7.96 13.04
CA ARG A 165 -3.19 -8.90 14.13
C ARG A 165 -2.76 -8.10 15.35
N VAL A 166 -3.65 -7.94 16.33
CA VAL A 166 -3.31 -7.28 17.61
C VAL A 166 -2.65 -8.31 18.51
N GLU A 167 -1.43 -8.01 18.96
CA GLU A 167 -0.69 -8.84 19.91
C GLU A 167 -0.71 -8.16 21.28
N THR A 168 -1.00 -8.91 22.33
CA THR A 168 -1.00 -8.38 23.70
C THR A 168 0.35 -8.60 24.37
N LEU A 169 0.87 -7.56 25.03
CA LEU A 169 2.07 -7.61 25.87
C LEU A 169 1.70 -7.16 27.28
N THR A 170 2.22 -7.82 28.31
CA THR A 170 2.09 -7.28 29.67
C THR A 170 3.03 -6.09 29.85
N ARG A 171 2.70 -5.18 30.78
CA ARG A 171 3.56 -4.03 31.08
C ARG A 171 4.93 -4.46 31.61
N ALA A 172 4.97 -5.51 32.44
CA ALA A 172 6.20 -6.06 32.97
C ALA A 172 7.07 -6.66 31.86
N ASP A 173 6.47 -7.46 30.97
CA ASP A 173 7.20 -8.05 29.84
C ASP A 173 7.75 -6.96 28.90
N TRP A 174 6.94 -5.94 28.60
CA TRP A 174 7.35 -4.83 27.75
C TRP A 174 8.57 -4.10 28.30
N LEU A 175 8.57 -3.77 29.60
CA LEU A 175 9.68 -3.05 30.24
C LEU A 175 10.95 -3.90 30.38
N ALA A 176 10.83 -5.23 30.49
CA ALA A 176 11.98 -6.12 30.59
C ALA A 176 12.67 -6.30 29.23
N ASP A 177 12.06 -7.08 28.32
CA ASP A 177 12.64 -7.44 27.01
C ASP A 177 11.63 -7.37 25.87
N GLY A 178 10.33 -7.25 26.17
CA GLY A 178 9.25 -7.19 25.18
C GLY A 178 9.37 -5.98 24.24
N TRP A 179 9.99 -4.88 24.70
CA TRP A 179 10.31 -3.73 23.86
C TRP A 179 11.16 -4.10 22.63
N ARG A 180 11.96 -5.18 22.67
CA ARG A 180 12.78 -5.65 21.54
C ARG A 180 11.97 -6.35 20.45
N ARG A 181 10.74 -6.76 20.73
CA ARG A 181 9.82 -7.37 19.73
C ARG A 181 9.21 -6.33 18.79
N LEU A 182 9.26 -5.05 19.18
CA LEU A 182 8.85 -3.94 18.35
C LEU A 182 9.96 -3.57 17.35
N PRO A 183 9.63 -2.94 16.22
CA PRO A 183 10.62 -2.61 15.19
C PRO A 183 11.74 -1.72 15.75
N ALA A 184 12.98 -2.21 15.72
CA ALA A 184 14.14 -1.42 16.12
C ALA A 184 14.53 -0.37 15.06
N ARG A 185 14.13 -0.56 13.80
CA ARG A 185 14.40 0.32 12.67
C ARG A 185 13.21 0.42 11.74
N ARG A 186 13.09 1.57 11.08
CA ARG A 186 12.19 1.73 9.93
C ARG A 186 12.77 1.00 8.72
N ALA A 187 12.02 0.07 8.14
CA ALA A 187 12.36 -0.52 6.86
C ALA A 187 12.10 0.50 5.74
N ALA A 188 13.15 1.03 5.12
CA ALA A 188 13.05 1.86 3.93
C ALA A 188 13.16 0.98 2.66
N LEU A 189 12.37 1.29 1.62
CA LEU A 189 12.44 0.63 0.31
C LEU A 189 13.88 0.56 -0.23
N ARG A 190 14.68 1.58 0.05
CA ARG A 190 16.12 1.61 -0.16
C ARG A 190 16.79 1.34 1.18
N GLN A 191 17.42 0.16 1.35
CA GLN A 191 18.04 -0.31 2.61
C GLN A 191 19.09 0.64 3.26
N ARG A 192 19.40 1.78 2.64
CA ARG A 192 20.36 2.78 3.13
C ARG A 192 19.77 3.87 4.05
N GLU A 193 18.45 3.97 4.23
CA GLU A 193 17.81 5.14 4.89
C GLU A 193 16.86 4.78 6.04
N GLY A 194 17.06 3.62 6.68
CA GLY A 194 16.28 3.23 7.85
C GLY A 194 16.75 3.89 9.14
N HIS A 195 15.93 4.76 9.73
CA HIS A 195 16.17 5.35 11.06
C HIS A 195 15.94 4.34 12.17
N SER A 196 16.81 4.36 13.18
CA SER A 196 16.59 3.62 14.43
C SER A 196 15.49 4.26 15.24
N MET A 197 14.58 3.44 15.75
CA MET A 197 13.57 3.90 16.68
C MET A 197 14.24 4.29 17.99
N THR A 198 13.95 5.49 18.48
CA THR A 198 14.57 6.02 19.71
C THR A 198 13.60 6.01 20.89
N LEU A 199 12.29 5.84 20.63
CA LEU A 199 11.28 5.83 21.68
C LEU A 199 10.16 4.83 21.39
N GLN A 200 9.55 4.37 22.48
CA GLN A 200 8.29 3.65 22.50
C GLN A 200 7.37 4.32 23.51
N TYR A 201 6.09 4.42 23.18
CA TYR A 201 5.12 5.09 24.02
C TYR A 201 3.89 4.21 24.21
N ALA A 202 3.43 4.09 25.45
CA ALA A 202 2.18 3.42 25.79
C ALA A 202 1.19 4.48 26.28
N GLY A 203 0.16 4.80 25.51
CA GLY A 203 -0.79 5.85 25.88
C GLY A 203 -1.61 6.39 24.73
N ASP A 204 -2.33 7.48 24.98
CA ASP A 204 -2.96 8.27 23.92
C ASP A 204 -1.91 9.22 23.32
N PRO A 205 -1.67 9.18 22.00
CA PRO A 205 -0.67 10.06 21.38
C PRO A 205 -1.06 11.55 21.51
N ALA A 206 -2.35 11.88 21.66
CA ALA A 206 -2.79 13.27 21.88
C ALA A 206 -2.27 13.84 23.22
N ASP A 207 -2.26 13.03 24.28
CA ASP A 207 -1.71 13.43 25.58
C ASP A 207 -0.21 13.75 25.47
N LEU A 208 0.54 12.92 24.73
CA LEU A 208 1.95 13.17 24.46
C LEU A 208 2.14 14.45 23.66
N ALA A 209 1.32 14.70 22.63
CA ALA A 209 1.42 15.92 21.84
C ALA A 209 1.16 17.18 22.67
N ALA A 210 0.15 17.19 23.53
CA ALA A 210 -0.17 18.32 24.40
C ALA A 210 0.98 18.65 25.38
N ILE A 211 1.61 17.63 25.98
CA ILE A 211 2.76 17.82 26.86
C ILE A 211 3.95 18.38 26.06
N MET A 212 4.22 17.84 24.88
CA MET A 212 5.32 18.26 24.03
C MET A 212 5.12 19.69 23.50
N GLU A 213 3.89 20.12 23.22
CA GLU A 213 3.56 21.49 22.86
C GLU A 213 3.93 22.48 23.98
N GLY A 214 3.69 22.12 25.24
CA GLY A 214 4.16 22.88 26.39
C GLY A 214 5.69 23.01 26.49
N LEU A 215 6.43 22.07 25.90
CA LEU A 215 7.89 22.08 25.80
C LEU A 215 8.40 22.79 24.53
N GLY A 216 7.53 23.49 23.80
CA GLY A 216 7.88 24.27 22.60
C GLY A 216 7.96 23.44 21.31
N TRP A 217 7.42 22.24 21.30
CA TRP A 217 7.14 21.52 20.06
C TRP A 217 5.87 22.06 19.41
N GLN A 218 5.74 21.92 18.10
CA GLN A 218 4.57 22.36 17.35
C GLN A 218 4.11 21.23 16.44
N GLN A 219 2.80 21.14 16.21
CA GLN A 219 2.26 20.21 15.24
C GLN A 219 2.81 20.51 13.85
N ALA A 220 3.33 19.50 13.17
CA ALA A 220 3.97 19.68 11.89
C ALA A 220 2.96 19.79 10.76
N GLU A 221 3.18 20.73 9.83
CA GLU A 221 2.46 20.77 8.57
C GLU A 221 2.93 19.59 7.70
N THR A 222 2.03 18.63 7.47
CA THR A 222 2.30 17.47 6.61
C THR A 222 2.00 17.81 5.14
N LEU A 223 2.61 17.08 4.23
CA LEU A 223 2.40 17.25 2.80
C LEU A 223 0.96 16.93 2.41
N ASP A 224 0.30 17.89 1.78
CA ASP A 224 -1.02 17.76 1.18
C ASP A 224 -1.02 18.41 -0.22
N TRP A 225 -2.10 18.25 -0.97
CA TRP A 225 -2.22 18.79 -2.33
C TRP A 225 -2.08 20.32 -2.38
N ASP A 226 -2.52 21.02 -1.33
CA ASP A 226 -2.49 22.48 -1.26
C ASP A 226 -1.08 23.04 -1.04
N ASN A 227 -0.22 22.32 -0.32
CA ASN A 227 1.15 22.75 -0.01
C ASN A 227 2.22 22.01 -0.82
N ALA A 228 1.84 21.05 -1.68
CA ALA A 228 2.77 20.27 -2.50
C ALA A 228 3.65 21.12 -3.42
N LEU A 229 3.14 22.24 -3.94
CA LEU A 229 3.89 23.15 -4.79
C LEU A 229 5.08 23.79 -4.07
N ARG A 230 5.05 23.88 -2.73
CA ARG A 230 6.18 24.41 -1.94
C ARG A 230 7.44 23.54 -2.10
N LEU A 231 7.29 22.24 -2.36
CA LEU A 231 8.44 21.36 -2.62
C LEU A 231 9.18 21.73 -3.91
N LEU A 232 8.52 22.40 -4.87
CA LEU A 232 9.11 22.83 -6.14
C LEU A 232 9.79 24.21 -6.04
N SER A 233 9.88 24.79 -4.84
CA SER A 233 10.56 26.07 -4.61
C SER A 233 11.89 25.87 -3.86
N PRO A 234 13.03 25.91 -4.57
CA PRO A 234 14.35 25.71 -3.96
C PRO A 234 14.76 26.89 -3.06
N SER A 235 14.07 28.01 -3.05
CA SER A 235 14.44 29.14 -2.19
C SER A 235 13.85 29.05 -0.78
N LEU A 236 12.88 28.16 -0.54
CA LEU A 236 12.22 28.06 0.76
C LEU A 236 13.18 27.57 1.86
N PRO A 237 13.14 28.20 3.05
CA PRO A 237 13.89 27.74 4.20
C PRO A 237 13.30 26.42 4.72
N LEU A 238 14.13 25.65 5.43
CA LEU A 238 13.74 24.34 5.96
C LEU A 238 12.52 24.42 6.89
N ALA A 239 12.25 25.56 7.54
CA ALA A 239 11.10 25.77 8.42
C ALA A 239 9.76 25.72 7.69
N ASP A 240 9.71 26.23 6.44
CA ASP A 240 8.46 26.40 5.69
C ASP A 240 8.17 25.21 4.75
N LEU A 241 9.09 24.24 4.69
CA LEU A 241 8.89 23.03 3.90
C LEU A 241 7.94 22.07 4.63
N PRO A 242 6.90 21.56 3.95
CA PRO A 242 6.00 20.56 4.52
C PRO A 242 6.71 19.23 4.72
N LEU A 243 6.35 18.52 5.79
CA LEU A 243 6.90 17.21 6.08
C LEU A 243 6.32 16.15 5.15
N ILE A 244 7.18 15.38 4.49
CA ILE A 244 6.76 14.20 3.74
C ILE A 244 6.28 13.13 4.73
N PRO A 245 5.05 12.62 4.61
CA PRO A 245 4.53 11.55 5.45
C PRO A 245 5.38 10.30 5.33
N GLN A 246 5.63 9.63 6.44
CA GLN A 246 6.40 8.39 6.46
C GLN A 246 5.54 7.21 6.92
N VAL A 247 5.84 6.04 6.35
CA VAL A 247 5.13 4.79 6.64
C VAL A 247 6.07 3.81 7.32
N VAL A 248 5.57 3.14 8.36
CA VAL A 248 6.26 2.07 9.10
C VAL A 248 5.33 0.85 9.13
N GLU A 249 5.80 -0.30 8.65
CA GLU A 249 5.01 -1.55 8.58
C GLU A 249 3.62 -1.38 7.92
N GLY A 250 3.52 -0.51 6.91
CA GLY A 250 2.25 -0.21 6.23
C GLY A 250 1.29 0.70 7.01
N ARG A 251 1.71 1.26 8.15
CA ARG A 251 0.93 2.21 8.94
C ARG A 251 1.43 3.64 8.75
N GLN A 252 0.47 4.55 8.65
CA GLN A 252 0.73 6.00 8.59
C GLN A 252 1.17 6.50 9.98
N GLU A 253 1.92 7.60 9.99
CA GLU A 253 2.24 8.31 11.22
C GLU A 253 0.98 8.89 11.84
N ALA A 254 0.83 8.73 13.15
CA ALA A 254 -0.29 9.31 13.88
C ALA A 254 -0.01 10.75 14.29
N ILE A 255 1.24 11.04 14.67
CA ILE A 255 1.67 12.38 15.07
C ILE A 255 3.06 12.66 14.50
N ALA A 256 3.20 13.87 13.96
CA ALA A 256 4.47 14.48 13.63
C ALA A 256 4.56 15.85 14.33
N LEU A 257 5.54 16.00 15.21
CA LEU A 257 5.84 17.25 15.90
C LEU A 257 7.17 17.78 15.41
N VAL A 258 7.28 19.10 15.30
CA VAL A 258 8.50 19.80 14.93
C VAL A 258 8.90 20.73 16.05
N ASN A 259 10.19 20.75 16.36
CA ASN A 259 10.77 21.76 17.22
C ASN A 259 11.75 22.59 16.38
N PRO A 260 11.57 23.91 16.28
CA PRO A 260 12.45 24.76 15.47
C PRO A 260 13.92 24.77 15.96
N GLY A 261 14.18 24.29 17.19
CA GLY A 261 15.51 24.17 17.74
C GLY A 261 16.08 25.52 18.19
N ARG A 262 16.73 25.57 19.36
CA ARG A 262 17.50 26.76 19.78
C ARG A 262 18.78 26.94 18.96
N ASP A 263 19.29 25.85 18.38
CA ASP A 263 20.57 25.79 17.65
C ASP A 263 20.42 25.91 16.11
N GLY A 264 19.26 26.36 15.62
CA GLY A 264 18.95 26.47 14.18
C GLY A 264 18.75 25.14 13.44
N LYS A 265 18.80 24.01 14.15
CA LYS A 265 18.49 22.67 13.62
C LYS A 265 17.02 22.33 13.90
N ARG A 266 16.21 22.28 12.83
CA ARG A 266 14.82 21.85 12.88
C ARG A 266 14.78 20.36 13.26
N ARG A 267 14.12 20.01 14.36
CA ARG A 267 13.96 18.64 14.85
C ARG A 267 12.55 18.14 14.55
N VAL A 268 12.41 16.83 14.38
CA VAL A 268 11.12 16.17 14.20
C VAL A 268 10.99 14.98 15.14
N LEU A 269 9.85 14.88 15.80
CA LEU A 269 9.39 13.70 16.52
C LEU A 269 8.25 13.10 15.70
N ARG A 270 8.36 11.81 15.39
CA ARG A 270 7.33 11.08 14.67
C ARG A 270 6.94 9.83 15.44
N LEU A 271 5.64 9.53 15.45
CA LEU A 271 5.08 8.41 16.18
C LEU A 271 4.12 7.59 15.30
N TRP A 272 4.31 6.28 15.29
CA TRP A 272 3.51 5.32 14.53
C TRP A 272 2.80 4.34 15.46
N PRO A 273 1.55 3.94 15.13
CA PRO A 273 0.87 2.86 15.83
C PRO A 273 1.60 1.54 15.62
N THR A 274 1.49 0.64 16.59
CA THR A 274 2.03 -0.72 16.46
C THR A 274 0.92 -1.75 16.54
N ARG A 275 1.24 -3.01 16.21
CA ARG A 275 0.30 -4.13 16.43
C ARG A 275 0.14 -4.49 17.91
N PHE A 276 1.00 -3.96 18.78
CA PHE A 276 1.03 -4.36 20.17
C PHE A 276 0.10 -3.47 21.00
N ARG A 277 -0.61 -4.08 21.96
CA ARG A 277 -1.34 -3.36 23.01
C ARG A 277 -0.96 -3.91 24.36
N LEU A 278 -0.94 -3.07 25.38
CA LEU A 278 -0.73 -3.55 26.74
C LEU A 278 -1.96 -4.34 27.21
N ALA A 279 -1.75 -5.45 27.91
CA ALA A 279 -2.82 -6.27 28.46
C ALA A 279 -3.69 -5.44 29.41
N GLY A 280 -4.96 -5.21 29.04
CA GLY A 280 -5.87 -4.35 29.80
C GLY A 280 -5.49 -2.86 29.80
N GLY A 281 -4.60 -2.43 28.90
CA GLY A 281 -4.01 -1.08 28.89
C GLY A 281 -4.03 -0.41 27.52
N PRO A 282 -3.33 0.74 27.38
CA PRO A 282 -3.33 1.53 26.14
C PRO A 282 -2.56 0.85 25.00
N PRO A 283 -2.77 1.31 23.74
CA PRO A 283 -1.96 0.86 22.60
C PRO A 283 -0.49 1.25 22.74
N LEU A 284 0.39 0.45 22.13
CA LEU A 284 1.81 0.75 22.02
C LEU A 284 2.11 1.46 20.71
N TRP A 285 2.99 2.44 20.81
CA TRP A 285 3.46 3.29 19.74
C TRP A 285 4.98 3.21 19.66
N VAL A 286 5.53 3.39 18.46
CA VAL A 286 6.98 3.44 18.24
C VAL A 286 7.31 4.72 17.48
N GLY A 287 8.44 5.32 17.78
CA GLY A 287 8.83 6.56 17.17
C GLY A 287 10.32 6.82 17.19
N TYR A 288 10.69 7.94 16.59
CA TYR A 288 12.02 8.47 16.71
C TYR A 288 11.98 10.00 16.80
N VAL A 289 13.06 10.56 17.36
CA VAL A 289 13.40 11.97 17.24
C VAL A 289 14.65 12.10 16.40
N ALA A 290 14.63 13.00 15.44
CA ALA A 290 15.77 13.23 14.56
C ALA A 290 15.84 14.65 14.04
N ASN A 291 17.05 15.04 13.62
CA ASN A 291 17.28 16.31 12.96
C ASN A 291 16.83 16.25 11.51
N LEU A 292 16.17 17.32 11.07
CA LEU A 292 15.88 17.54 9.66
C LEU A 292 17.06 18.26 9.01
N ARG A 293 17.41 17.78 7.82
CA ARG A 293 18.31 18.44 6.89
C ARG A 293 17.54 18.76 5.62
N ARG A 294 17.97 19.80 4.92
CA ARG A 294 17.42 20.10 3.61
C ARG A 294 18.02 19.15 2.57
N GLY A 295 17.17 18.38 1.89
CA GLY A 295 17.52 17.62 0.69
C GLY A 295 17.11 18.37 -0.56
N SER A 296 17.82 18.15 -1.67
CA SER A 296 17.40 18.59 -3.00
C SER A 296 17.48 17.44 -4.01
N ILE A 297 16.56 17.43 -4.97
CA ILE A 297 16.63 16.60 -6.18
C ILE A 297 16.80 17.56 -7.36
N LEU A 298 17.91 17.40 -8.09
CA LEU A 298 18.24 18.17 -9.30
C LEU A 298 18.16 19.70 -9.10
N ASP A 299 18.30 20.17 -7.87
CA ASP A 299 18.09 21.57 -7.43
C ASP A 299 16.73 22.19 -7.82
N LEU A 300 15.77 21.38 -8.24
CA LEU A 300 14.41 21.78 -8.60
C LEU A 300 13.42 21.49 -7.47
N ILE A 301 13.67 20.44 -6.70
CA ILE A 301 12.78 19.98 -5.63
C ILE A 301 13.53 20.03 -4.31
N ALA A 302 13.05 20.81 -3.35
CA ALA A 302 13.57 20.88 -1.99
C ALA A 302 12.63 20.11 -1.04
N PHE A 303 13.19 19.26 -0.19
CA PHE A 303 12.41 18.48 0.78
C PHE A 303 13.14 18.33 2.11
N PRO A 304 12.39 18.23 3.23
CA PRO A 304 12.97 17.92 4.52
C PRO A 304 13.33 16.43 4.57
N ALA A 305 14.62 16.13 4.64
CA ALA A 305 15.13 14.79 4.83
C ALA A 305 15.55 14.60 6.29
N THR A 306 15.31 13.42 6.85
CA THR A 306 15.82 13.09 8.18
C THR A 306 17.31 12.74 8.09
N ASP A 307 18.15 13.32 8.95
CA ASP A 307 19.57 12.96 9.03
C ASP A 307 19.74 11.52 9.53
N SER A 308 20.47 10.68 8.79
CA SER A 308 20.66 9.26 9.10
C SER A 308 21.91 8.98 9.94
N GLN A 309 22.85 9.94 10.02
CA GLN A 309 24.12 9.76 10.76
C GLN A 309 24.06 10.27 12.20
N ALA A 310 23.13 11.15 12.52
CA ALA A 310 22.82 11.57 13.90
C ALA A 310 21.97 10.51 14.62
N GLY A 311 22.42 9.25 14.62
CA GLY A 311 21.73 8.12 15.25
C GLY A 311 21.80 8.20 16.78
N GLY A 312 21.00 9.07 17.38
CA GLY A 312 20.90 9.20 18.83
C GLY A 312 20.08 10.42 19.23
N LEU A 313 19.31 10.28 20.31
CA LEU A 313 18.73 11.42 21.01
C LEU A 313 19.86 12.34 21.48
N SER A 314 19.77 13.65 21.21
CA SER A 314 20.70 14.59 21.85
C SER A 314 20.51 14.53 23.37
N LEU A 315 21.54 14.88 24.15
CA LEU A 315 21.45 14.88 25.61
C LEU A 315 20.29 15.75 26.13
N GLY A 316 20.04 16.89 25.48
CA GLY A 316 18.91 17.77 25.79
C GLY A 316 17.56 17.14 25.45
N ASP A 317 17.42 16.58 24.24
CA ASP A 317 16.18 15.87 23.85
C ASP A 317 15.88 14.70 24.80
N ARG A 318 16.93 14.01 25.25
CA ARG A 318 16.78 12.90 26.18
C ARG A 318 16.26 13.36 27.53
N ALA A 319 16.79 14.45 28.09
CA ALA A 319 16.33 14.99 29.36
C ALA A 319 14.87 15.50 29.27
N ASP A 320 14.53 16.22 28.20
CA ASP A 320 13.17 16.72 27.97
C ASP A 320 12.17 15.56 27.86
N LEU A 321 12.51 14.51 27.11
CA LEU A 321 11.65 13.33 26.96
C LEU A 321 11.61 12.46 28.23
N GLU A 322 12.69 12.37 29.00
CA GLU A 322 12.65 11.66 30.28
C GLU A 322 11.71 12.39 31.26
N ALA A 323 11.72 13.72 31.28
CA ALA A 323 10.82 14.53 32.10
C ALA A 323 9.34 14.37 31.74
N VAL A 324 9.00 14.07 30.48
CA VAL A 324 7.60 13.81 30.04
C VAL A 324 6.94 12.72 30.89
N ASN A 325 7.69 11.72 31.35
CA ASN A 325 7.15 10.64 32.20
C ASN A 325 6.58 11.12 33.54
N ASP A 326 6.99 12.29 34.03
CA ASP A 326 6.50 12.86 35.30
C ASP A 326 5.12 13.52 35.13
N TRP A 327 4.77 13.93 33.90
CA TRP A 327 3.51 14.57 33.55
C TRP A 327 2.47 13.59 33.00
N LEU A 328 2.91 12.38 32.63
CA LEU A 328 2.03 11.36 32.08
C LEU A 328 1.20 10.66 33.19
N PRO A 329 -0.05 10.28 32.91
CA PRO A 329 -0.84 9.43 33.80
C PRO A 329 -0.13 8.11 34.10
N ALA A 330 -0.34 7.53 35.29
CA ALA A 330 0.33 6.29 35.72
C ALA A 330 0.12 5.08 34.78
N CYS A 331 -0.98 5.07 34.03
CA CYS A 331 -1.31 4.05 33.03
C CYS A 331 -0.53 4.19 31.72
N GLN A 332 0.11 5.35 31.50
CA GLN A 332 0.90 5.67 30.34
C GLN A 332 2.40 5.66 30.66
N ARG A 333 3.24 5.47 29.65
CA ARG A 333 4.70 5.49 29.84
C ARG A 333 5.41 5.74 28.52
N LEU A 334 6.42 6.59 28.56
CA LEU A 334 7.41 6.78 27.50
C LEU A 334 8.70 6.02 27.86
N LEU A 335 9.14 5.15 26.96
CA LEU A 335 10.38 4.38 27.08
C LEU A 335 11.37 4.87 26.01
N LEU A 336 12.55 5.32 26.44
CA LEU A 336 13.63 5.69 25.55
C LEU A 336 14.53 4.50 25.27
N LEU A 337 14.79 4.24 24.00
CA LEU A 337 15.57 3.09 23.54
C LEU A 337 17.06 3.44 23.49
N PRO A 338 17.96 2.47 23.73
CA PRO A 338 19.38 2.64 23.48
C PRO A 338 19.64 2.83 21.97
N PRO A 339 20.73 3.53 21.58
CA PRO A 339 21.09 3.67 20.17
C PRO A 339 21.32 2.29 19.54
N ALA A 340 20.66 2.03 18.42
CA ALA A 340 20.81 0.76 17.70
C ALA A 340 22.23 0.66 17.11
N PRO A 341 22.91 -0.50 17.21
CA PRO A 341 24.27 -0.67 16.69
C PRO A 341 24.35 -0.33 15.20
N SER A 342 25.34 0.48 14.80
CA SER A 342 25.51 0.94 13.41
C SER A 342 25.72 -0.25 12.45
N LEU A 343 25.17 -0.17 11.24
CA LEU A 343 25.30 -1.21 10.21
C LEU A 343 26.76 -1.45 9.74
N HIS A 344 27.72 -0.63 10.20
CA HIS A 344 29.11 -0.64 9.76
C HIS A 344 30.11 -1.21 10.77
N ALA A 345 29.68 -1.67 11.94
CA ALA A 345 30.58 -2.27 12.94
C ALA A 345 30.88 -3.77 12.68
N GLY A 346 30.94 -4.18 11.41
CA GLY A 346 31.06 -5.59 11.00
C GLY A 346 32.04 -5.86 9.87
N SER A 347 32.98 -4.96 9.61
CA SER A 347 34.10 -5.22 8.70
C SER A 347 35.42 -4.81 9.35
N GLU A 348 35.86 -5.57 10.35
CA GLU A 348 37.29 -5.62 10.68
C GLU A 348 38.03 -6.27 9.50
N PRO A 349 39.11 -5.68 8.97
CA PRO A 349 39.94 -6.34 7.99
C PRO A 349 40.71 -7.45 8.70
N HIS A 350 40.39 -8.70 8.38
CA HIS A 350 41.13 -9.86 8.85
C HIS A 350 42.52 -9.87 8.19
N SER A 351 43.46 -9.11 8.77
CA SER A 351 44.88 -9.17 8.40
C SER A 351 45.49 -10.47 8.94
N ARG A 352 45.24 -11.59 8.25
CA ARG A 352 46.09 -12.78 8.40
C ARG A 352 47.36 -12.56 7.59
N GLY A 353 48.43 -12.18 8.28
CA GLY A 353 49.79 -12.27 7.78
C GLY A 353 50.11 -13.73 7.45
N VAL A 354 50.33 -14.02 6.18
CA VAL A 354 50.94 -15.27 5.73
C VAL A 354 52.44 -15.04 5.71
N SER A 355 53.11 -15.49 6.77
CA SER A 355 54.56 -15.64 6.81
C SER A 355 54.97 -16.81 5.89
N VAL A 356 55.57 -16.49 4.75
CA VAL A 356 56.25 -17.46 3.90
C VAL A 356 57.61 -17.76 4.52
N THR A 357 57.78 -18.96 5.06
CA THR A 357 59.10 -19.54 5.36
C THR A 357 59.34 -20.70 4.41
N ARG A 358 60.24 -20.50 3.44
CA ARG A 358 60.97 -21.59 2.77
C ARG A 358 62.13 -22.01 3.67
N PRO A 359 62.52 -23.28 3.62
CA PRO A 359 63.78 -23.58 2.93
C PRO A 359 63.57 -24.41 1.66
#